data_AF-A0A931U5F6-F1
#
_entry.id   AF-A0A931U5F6-F1
#
_cell.length_a   1.000
_cell.length_b   1.000
_cell.length_c   1.000
_cell.angle_alpha   90.00
_cell.angle_beta   90.00
_cell.angle_gamma   90.00
#
_symmetry.space_group_name_H-M   'P 1'
#
loop_
_entity.id
_entity.type
_entity.pdbx_description
1 polymer ?
#
loop_
_entity_poly.entity_id
_entity_poly.type
_entity_poly.pdbx_seq_one_letter_code
_entity_poly.pdbx_strand_id
1 'polypeptide(L)'
;MSDVHWRALPGWMWAPTLLALALAGCAGPAATATPQRPAAPAEVRATPSPSPSPTPLPAAATPLPPTPAALPPTPMALRPTQTSAPPTPTALPASPTPRPSAPAPKPTPPPAQRPAGPAAPSFARDVLPIFQQRCVVCHSGPNAPRELRLTSYENVLKGTNIRKVIVPGRPDQSILVDAVDVGYMPLGGPPLDRRQVELIRAWVAAGAPNS
;
A
#
# COMPACT_ATOMS: atom_id res chain seq x y z
N MET A 1 16.72 25.96 -16.34
CA MET A 1 15.36 25.93 -16.91
C MET A 1 15.49 25.21 -18.23
N SER A 2 15.27 23.90 -18.25
CA SER A 2 15.41 23.07 -19.44
C SER A 2 14.05 22.43 -19.71
N ASP A 3 13.33 23.05 -20.64
CA ASP A 3 12.05 22.59 -21.17
C ASP A 3 12.24 21.38 -22.09
N VAL A 4 11.73 20.23 -21.66
CA VAL A 4 11.59 19.05 -22.52
C VAL A 4 10.25 19.14 -23.23
N HIS A 5 10.30 19.54 -24.50
CA HIS A 5 9.17 19.48 -25.42
C HIS A 5 8.91 18.01 -25.81
N TRP A 6 7.79 17.44 -25.37
CA TRP A 6 7.24 16.23 -25.97
C TRP A 6 6.25 16.63 -27.06
N ARG A 7 6.53 16.21 -28.30
CA ARG A 7 5.60 16.32 -29.43
C ARG A 7 4.61 15.16 -29.35
N ALA A 8 3.33 15.51 -29.29
CA ALA A 8 2.22 14.63 -29.61
C ALA A 8 2.24 14.23 -31.10
N LEU A 9 1.87 12.99 -31.41
CA LEU A 9 1.36 12.61 -32.73
C LEU A 9 0.03 11.84 -32.57
N PRO A 10 -1.02 12.21 -33.34
CA PRO A 10 -2.32 11.54 -33.36
C PRO A 10 -2.48 10.62 -34.59
N GLY A 11 -3.55 9.79 -34.59
CA GLY A 11 -4.07 9.06 -35.76
C GLY A 11 -3.97 7.55 -35.61
N TRP A 12 -5.00 6.74 -35.32
CA TRP A 12 -6.31 6.53 -35.97
C TRP A 12 -6.25 6.03 -37.42
N MET A 13 -6.94 4.89 -37.61
CA MET A 13 -7.51 4.30 -38.84
C MET A 13 -6.55 3.64 -39.82
N TRP A 14 -6.57 2.29 -39.89
CA TRP A 14 -7.24 1.56 -40.98
C TRP A 14 -7.12 0.02 -40.82
N ALA A 15 -8.28 -0.65 -40.82
CA ALA A 15 -8.42 -2.08 -41.10
C ALA A 15 -8.55 -2.27 -42.62
N PRO A 16 -8.33 -3.50 -43.12
CA PRO A 16 -9.28 -4.01 -44.09
C PRO A 16 -9.79 -5.42 -43.79
N THR A 17 -11.09 -5.53 -43.98
CA THR A 17 -11.92 -6.70 -44.23
C THR A 17 -11.33 -7.61 -45.31
N LEU A 18 -11.18 -8.90 -45.03
CA LEU A 18 -11.30 -9.93 -46.06
C LEU A 18 -12.21 -11.06 -45.58
N LEU A 19 -13.40 -11.00 -46.19
CA LEU A 19 -14.42 -12.03 -46.31
C LEU A 19 -13.89 -13.13 -47.24
N ALA A 20 -13.85 -14.38 -46.77
CA ALA A 20 -13.85 -15.56 -47.63
C ALA A 20 -14.76 -16.61 -47.00
N LEU A 21 -15.85 -16.87 -47.71
CA LEU A 21 -16.93 -17.78 -47.37
C LEU A 21 -16.70 -19.12 -48.09
N ALA A 22 -17.20 -20.19 -47.46
CA ALA A 22 -17.58 -21.49 -48.04
C ALA A 22 -16.42 -22.50 -48.22
N LEU A 23 -16.55 -23.82 -48.01
CA LEU A 23 -17.70 -24.73 -48.01
C LEU A 23 -17.47 -25.93 -47.06
N ALA A 24 -18.57 -26.41 -46.50
CA ALA A 24 -18.96 -27.81 -46.23
C ALA A 24 -17.90 -28.94 -46.18
N GLY A 25 -17.99 -29.77 -45.13
CA GLY A 25 -17.54 -31.17 -45.24
C GLY A 25 -17.39 -31.95 -43.94
N CYS A 26 -18.42 -32.74 -43.61
CA CYS A 26 -18.38 -34.01 -42.88
C CYS A 26 -18.10 -34.04 -41.37
N ALA A 27 -19.20 -34.28 -40.65
CA ALA A 27 -19.27 -34.89 -39.33
C ALA A 27 -18.68 -36.32 -39.34
N GLY A 28 -17.89 -36.63 -38.31
CA GLY A 28 -17.50 -37.99 -37.93
C GLY A 28 -17.88 -38.25 -36.46
N PRO A 29 -18.31 -39.48 -36.10
CA PRO A 29 -18.94 -39.75 -34.81
C PRO A 29 -17.94 -39.84 -33.66
N ALA A 30 -18.49 -39.56 -32.48
CA ALA A 30 -17.83 -39.56 -31.18
C ALA A 30 -17.15 -40.91 -30.88
N ALA A 31 -15.84 -40.87 -30.69
CA ALA A 31 -15.11 -41.89 -29.97
C ALA A 31 -15.08 -41.48 -28.49
N THR A 32 -15.88 -42.18 -27.69
CA THR A 32 -15.82 -42.19 -26.23
C THR A 32 -14.44 -42.70 -25.80
N ALA A 33 -13.51 -41.76 -25.58
CA ALA A 33 -12.24 -42.05 -24.94
C ALA A 33 -12.47 -42.18 -23.43
N THR A 34 -12.54 -43.42 -22.95
CA THR A 34 -12.43 -43.76 -21.53
C THR A 34 -11.12 -43.19 -20.97
N PRO A 35 -11.12 -42.36 -19.91
CA PRO A 35 -9.88 -41.94 -19.28
C PRO A 35 -9.25 -43.16 -18.58
N GLN A 36 -8.23 -43.72 -19.22
CA GLN A 36 -7.36 -44.73 -18.63
C GLN A 36 -6.59 -44.09 -17.48
N ARG A 37 -7.03 -44.36 -16.25
CA ARG A 37 -6.38 -43.94 -15.01
C ARG A 37 -4.94 -44.47 -15.01
N PRO A 38 -3.90 -43.61 -14.98
CA PRO A 38 -2.53 -44.10 -14.91
C PRO A 38 -2.33 -44.85 -13.59
N ALA A 39 -1.67 -46.00 -13.69
CA ALA A 39 -1.29 -46.83 -12.56
C ALA A 39 -0.45 -46.00 -11.58
N ALA A 40 -0.79 -46.10 -10.30
CA ALA A 40 -0.01 -45.50 -9.22
C ALA A 40 1.42 -46.08 -9.25
N PRO A 41 2.48 -45.26 -9.17
CA PRO A 41 3.82 -45.78 -8.99
C PRO A 41 3.90 -46.49 -7.63
N ALA A 42 4.59 -47.63 -7.64
CA ALA A 42 4.87 -48.43 -6.46
C ALA A 42 5.47 -47.57 -5.34
N GLU A 43 4.94 -47.77 -4.12
CA GLU A 43 5.47 -47.17 -2.90
C GLU A 43 6.96 -47.46 -2.76
N VAL A 44 7.76 -46.41 -2.93
CA VAL A 44 9.17 -46.43 -2.56
C VAL A 44 9.19 -46.41 -1.04
N ARG A 45 9.49 -47.55 -0.41
CA ARG A 45 9.75 -47.65 1.02
C ARG A 45 10.80 -46.60 1.42
N ALA A 46 10.36 -45.57 2.12
CA ALA A 46 11.23 -44.56 2.70
C ALA A 46 12.19 -45.24 3.69
N THR A 47 13.48 -45.17 3.42
CA THR A 47 14.51 -45.47 4.40
C THR A 47 14.45 -44.45 5.53
N PRO A 48 14.57 -44.85 6.81
CA PRO A 48 14.62 -43.89 7.90
C PRO A 48 15.88 -43.03 7.76
N SER A 49 15.68 -41.72 7.63
CA SER A 49 16.75 -40.72 7.59
C SER A 49 17.53 -40.75 8.91
N PRO A 50 18.87 -40.68 8.91
CA PRO A 50 19.65 -40.64 10.14
C PRO A 50 19.31 -39.37 10.94
N SER A 51 19.04 -39.55 12.24
CA SER A 51 18.80 -38.44 13.16
C SER A 51 19.97 -37.45 13.14
N PRO A 52 19.73 -36.13 13.07
CA PRO A 52 20.80 -35.16 13.20
C PRO A 52 21.39 -35.24 14.61
N SER A 53 22.73 -35.25 14.70
CA SER A 53 23.46 -35.18 15.96
C SER A 53 23.09 -33.92 16.75
N PRO A 54 23.06 -33.97 18.09
CA PRO A 54 22.73 -32.80 18.89
C PRO A 54 23.80 -31.71 18.70
N THR A 55 23.36 -30.53 18.24
CA THR A 55 24.20 -29.34 18.15
C THR A 55 24.71 -28.97 19.55
N PRO A 56 26.02 -28.72 19.74
CA PRO A 56 26.53 -28.27 21.02
C PRO A 56 25.94 -26.90 21.38
N LEU A 57 25.47 -26.76 22.61
CA LEU A 57 24.97 -25.49 23.16
C LEU A 57 26.09 -24.44 23.15
N PRO A 58 25.82 -23.18 22.79
CA PRO A 58 26.83 -22.13 22.84
C PRO A 58 27.27 -21.89 24.28
N ALA A 59 28.58 -21.76 24.48
CA ALA A 59 29.19 -21.42 25.76
C ALA A 59 28.61 -20.11 26.31
N ALA A 60 28.44 -20.10 27.64
CA ALA A 60 27.83 -19.02 28.41
C ALA A 60 28.34 -17.63 27.99
N ALA A 61 27.39 -16.75 27.68
CA ALA A 61 27.64 -15.35 27.37
C ALA A 61 28.35 -14.65 28.52
N THR A 62 29.48 -14.01 28.21
CA THR A 62 30.21 -13.12 29.11
C THR A 62 29.27 -12.02 29.64
N PRO A 63 29.26 -11.72 30.94
CA PRO A 63 28.44 -10.64 31.47
C PRO A 63 28.89 -9.29 30.89
N LEU A 64 27.92 -8.51 30.41
CA LEU A 64 28.14 -7.15 29.93
C LEU A 64 28.63 -6.24 31.08
N PRO A 65 29.50 -5.25 30.80
CA PRO A 65 29.94 -4.29 31.81
C PRO A 65 28.77 -3.44 32.31
N PRO A 66 28.82 -2.94 33.56
CA PRO A 66 27.78 -2.08 34.10
C PRO A 66 27.69 -0.78 33.30
N THR A 67 26.47 -0.39 32.94
CA THR A 67 26.16 0.89 32.31
C THR A 67 26.60 2.05 33.23
N PRO A 68 27.30 3.08 32.72
CA PRO A 68 27.64 4.24 33.54
C PRO A 68 26.37 4.94 34.01
N ALA A 69 26.35 5.32 35.29
CA ALA A 69 25.25 6.04 35.91
C ALA A 69 24.91 7.30 35.10
N ALA A 70 23.65 7.42 34.70
CA ALA A 70 23.13 8.58 34.01
C ALA A 70 23.34 9.83 34.86
N LEU A 71 24.04 10.82 34.31
CA LEU A 71 24.17 12.14 34.90
C LEU A 71 22.77 12.77 35.10
N PRO A 72 22.53 13.51 36.20
CA PRO A 72 21.25 14.18 36.41
C PRO A 72 21.01 15.23 35.33
N PRO A 73 19.77 15.41 34.85
CA PRO A 73 19.46 16.46 33.89
C PRO A 73 19.73 17.83 34.51
N THR A 74 20.46 18.68 33.79
CA THR A 74 20.59 20.11 34.10
C THR A 74 19.20 20.73 34.20
N PRO A 75 18.88 21.52 35.25
CA PRO A 75 17.60 22.19 35.35
C PRO A 75 17.48 23.20 34.20
N MET A 76 16.52 22.98 33.31
CA MET A 76 16.19 23.97 32.29
C MET A 76 15.67 25.23 32.98
N ALA A 77 16.35 26.35 32.76
CA ALA A 77 15.90 27.65 33.23
C ALA A 77 14.48 27.90 32.72
N LEU A 78 13.55 28.08 33.66
CA LEU A 78 12.15 28.43 33.41
C LEU A 78 12.13 29.75 32.64
N ARG A 79 11.67 29.71 31.39
CA ARG A 79 11.39 30.92 30.61
C ARG A 79 10.26 31.68 31.30
N PRO A 80 10.38 33.00 31.55
CA PRO A 80 9.26 33.79 32.02
C PRO A 80 8.16 33.75 30.96
N THR A 81 6.97 33.31 31.37
CA THR A 81 5.77 33.36 30.56
C THR A 81 5.44 34.82 30.29
N GLN A 82 5.59 35.25 29.03
CA GLN A 82 5.04 36.51 28.58
C GLN A 82 3.52 36.35 28.53
N THR A 83 2.83 36.84 29.56
CA THR A 83 1.39 37.07 29.56
C THR A 83 1.08 38.08 28.46
N SER A 84 0.66 37.57 27.29
CA SER A 84 0.14 38.41 26.22
C SER A 84 -1.25 38.90 26.66
N ALA A 85 -1.40 40.21 26.83
CA ALA A 85 -2.67 40.85 27.13
C ALA A 85 -3.70 40.56 26.01
N PRO A 86 -5.00 40.41 26.35
CA PRO A 86 -6.03 40.23 25.33
C PRO A 86 -6.22 41.50 24.49
N PRO A 87 -6.50 41.39 23.18
CA PRO A 87 -6.84 42.55 22.38
C PRO A 87 -8.22 43.10 22.80
N THR A 88 -8.33 44.42 22.86
CA THR A 88 -9.56 45.16 23.11
C THR A 88 -10.61 44.82 22.04
N PRO A 89 -11.88 44.54 22.40
CA PRO A 89 -12.93 44.40 21.39
C PRO A 89 -13.26 45.79 20.82
N THR A 90 -12.81 46.06 19.59
CA THR A 90 -13.29 47.20 18.80
C THR A 90 -14.77 47.00 18.52
N ALA A 91 -15.58 47.95 19.00
CA ALA A 91 -17.01 48.01 18.81
C ALA A 91 -17.39 48.01 17.31
N LEU A 92 -18.35 47.15 16.95
CA LEU A 92 -19.01 47.10 15.65
C LEU A 92 -19.84 48.37 15.42
N PRO A 93 -19.75 49.04 14.26
CA PRO A 93 -20.76 50.02 13.87
C PRO A 93 -21.91 49.40 13.08
N ALA A 94 -23.11 49.82 13.50
CA ALA A 94 -24.34 50.05 12.75
C ALA A 94 -25.01 48.92 11.93
N SER A 95 -26.29 48.73 12.26
CA SER A 95 -27.26 47.82 11.67
C SER A 95 -27.38 47.91 10.14
N PRO A 96 -27.46 46.79 9.42
CA PRO A 96 -27.85 46.79 8.02
C PRO A 96 -29.34 47.08 7.88
N THR A 97 -29.69 47.95 6.93
CA THR A 97 -31.04 48.22 6.45
C THR A 97 -31.74 46.93 6.00
N PRO A 98 -33.05 46.74 6.22
CA PRO A 98 -33.75 45.57 5.71
C PRO A 98 -33.74 45.55 4.18
N ARG A 99 -33.15 44.50 3.61
CA ARG A 99 -33.18 44.19 2.17
C ARG A 99 -34.59 43.72 1.80
N PRO A 100 -35.17 44.13 0.65
CA PRO A 100 -36.43 43.55 0.18
C PRO A 100 -36.28 42.04 0.01
N SER A 101 -37.25 41.27 0.54
CA SER A 101 -37.28 39.81 0.40
C SER A 101 -37.27 39.42 -1.07
N ALA A 102 -36.16 38.83 -1.52
CA ALA A 102 -36.13 38.11 -2.78
C ALA A 102 -37.08 36.89 -2.71
N PRO A 103 -37.81 36.56 -3.78
CA PRO A 103 -38.62 35.35 -3.81
C PRO A 103 -37.74 34.10 -3.65
N ALA A 104 -38.23 33.12 -2.89
CA ALA A 104 -37.51 31.91 -2.52
C ALA A 104 -36.95 31.17 -3.75
N PRO A 105 -35.70 30.66 -3.70
CA PRO A 105 -35.18 29.79 -4.74
C PRO A 105 -35.97 28.48 -4.76
N LYS A 106 -36.35 28.02 -5.96
CA LYS A 106 -36.97 26.69 -6.15
C LYS A 106 -36.02 25.60 -5.62
N PRO A 107 -36.55 24.46 -5.11
CA PRO A 107 -35.73 23.35 -4.62
C PRO A 107 -34.74 22.92 -5.69
N THR A 108 -33.45 23.05 -5.41
CA THR A 108 -32.40 22.54 -6.28
C THR A 108 -32.35 21.02 -6.09
N PRO A 109 -32.35 20.21 -7.17
CA PRO A 109 -32.14 18.77 -7.03
C PRO A 109 -30.80 18.50 -6.31
N PRO A 110 -30.69 17.40 -5.55
CA PRO A 110 -29.43 16.99 -4.91
C PRO A 110 -28.31 16.98 -5.95
N PRO A 111 -27.07 17.36 -5.59
CA PRO A 111 -25.96 17.39 -6.54
C PRO A 111 -25.86 16.03 -7.22
N ALA A 112 -26.08 16.02 -8.54
CA ALA A 112 -25.92 14.85 -9.36
C ALA A 112 -24.53 14.29 -9.09
N GLN A 113 -24.47 13.03 -8.67
CA GLN A 113 -23.24 12.32 -8.39
C GLN A 113 -22.38 12.36 -9.66
N ARG A 114 -21.30 13.15 -9.61
CA ARG A 114 -20.25 13.11 -10.62
C ARG A 114 -19.81 11.64 -10.73
N PRO A 115 -19.64 11.06 -11.93
CA PRO A 115 -19.16 9.70 -12.06
C PRO A 115 -17.93 9.56 -11.19
N ALA A 116 -18.00 8.63 -10.22
CA ALA A 116 -16.88 8.32 -9.37
C ALA A 116 -15.72 7.99 -10.30
N GLY A 117 -14.57 8.64 -10.13
CA GLY A 117 -13.34 8.21 -10.78
C GLY A 117 -13.10 6.72 -10.51
N PRO A 118 -12.15 6.09 -11.22
CA PRO A 118 -11.83 4.69 -10.99
C PRO A 118 -11.71 4.41 -9.49
N ALA A 119 -12.45 3.40 -9.03
CA ALA A 119 -12.56 3.08 -7.61
C ALA A 119 -11.16 2.92 -7.00
N ALA A 120 -11.00 3.43 -5.78
CA ALA A 120 -9.74 3.31 -5.06
C ALA A 120 -9.34 1.82 -4.94
N PRO A 121 -8.03 1.48 -5.04
CA PRO A 121 -7.59 0.11 -4.84
C PRO A 121 -8.01 -0.41 -3.46
N SER A 122 -8.37 -1.69 -3.41
CA SER A 122 -8.74 -2.43 -2.20
C SER A 122 -7.49 -2.90 -1.46
N PHE A 123 -7.45 -2.73 -0.15
CA PHE A 123 -6.34 -3.28 0.63
C PHE A 123 -6.29 -4.80 0.51
N ALA A 124 -7.41 -5.48 0.74
CA ALA A 124 -7.45 -6.93 0.78
C ALA A 124 -7.21 -7.58 -0.59
N ARG A 125 -7.74 -6.99 -1.67
CA ARG A 125 -7.68 -7.57 -3.02
C ARG A 125 -6.45 -7.15 -3.81
N ASP A 126 -6.00 -5.91 -3.68
CA ASP A 126 -4.99 -5.36 -4.57
C ASP A 126 -3.63 -5.18 -3.86
N VAL A 127 -3.62 -4.72 -2.61
CA VAL A 127 -2.38 -4.36 -1.89
C VAL A 127 -1.81 -5.51 -1.07
N LEU A 128 -2.65 -6.20 -0.30
CA LEU A 128 -2.24 -7.28 0.59
C LEU A 128 -1.56 -8.43 -0.16
N PRO A 129 -1.99 -8.87 -1.36
CA PRO A 129 -1.28 -9.91 -2.10
C PRO A 129 0.15 -9.50 -2.48
N ILE A 130 0.38 -8.21 -2.79
CA ILE A 130 1.72 -7.69 -3.05
C ILE A 130 2.58 -7.80 -1.78
N PHE A 131 2.05 -7.38 -0.63
CA PHE A 131 2.76 -7.49 0.65
C PHE A 131 3.05 -8.93 1.04
N GLN A 132 2.10 -9.84 0.87
CA GLN A 132 2.26 -11.27 1.15
C GLN A 132 3.38 -11.90 0.31
N GLN A 133 3.44 -11.55 -0.98
CA GLN A 133 4.43 -12.13 -1.90
C GLN A 133 5.82 -11.50 -1.76
N ARG A 134 5.90 -10.20 -1.46
CA ARG A 134 7.15 -9.43 -1.60
C ARG A 134 7.74 -8.96 -0.26
N CYS A 135 6.92 -8.82 0.77
CA CYS A 135 7.32 -8.10 1.99
C CYS A 135 7.25 -8.97 3.25
N VAL A 136 6.22 -9.79 3.39
CA VAL A 136 5.93 -10.58 4.60
C VAL A 136 7.06 -11.56 4.94
N VAL A 137 7.83 -12.02 3.96
CA VAL A 137 9.00 -12.88 4.19
C VAL A 137 10.00 -12.28 5.19
N CYS A 138 10.17 -10.96 5.20
CA CYS A 138 11.05 -10.26 6.15
C CYS A 138 10.26 -9.41 7.16
N HIS A 139 9.11 -8.86 6.76
CA HIS A 139 8.28 -7.98 7.58
C HIS A 139 7.13 -8.73 8.24
N SER A 140 7.48 -9.83 8.90
CA SER A 140 6.57 -10.64 9.72
C SER A 140 7.20 -11.06 11.04
N GLY A 141 6.34 -11.38 12.01
CA GLY A 141 6.79 -11.93 13.28
C GLY A 141 7.54 -10.94 14.20
N PRO A 142 8.24 -11.44 15.22
CA PRO A 142 8.96 -10.62 16.20
C PRO A 142 10.33 -10.12 15.69
N ASN A 143 10.95 -10.83 14.75
CA ASN A 143 12.29 -10.49 14.23
C ASN A 143 12.24 -9.58 13.00
N ALA A 144 11.06 -9.03 12.69
CA ALA A 144 10.89 -8.14 11.54
C ALA A 144 11.80 -6.90 11.68
N PRO A 145 12.50 -6.48 10.61
CA PRO A 145 13.31 -5.26 10.67
C PRO A 145 12.46 -4.06 11.10
N ARG A 146 12.96 -3.33 12.11
CA ARG A 146 12.28 -2.18 12.73
C ARG A 146 10.89 -2.52 13.30
N GLU A 147 10.67 -3.79 13.64
CA GLU A 147 9.38 -4.32 14.12
C GLU A 147 8.21 -4.06 13.16
N LEU A 148 8.48 -3.79 11.89
CA LEU A 148 7.44 -3.52 10.90
C LEU A 148 6.76 -4.82 10.50
N ARG A 149 5.44 -4.88 10.73
CA ARG A 149 4.59 -6.01 10.32
C ARG A 149 3.68 -5.57 9.18
N LEU A 150 3.70 -6.32 8.07
CA LEU A 150 2.88 -6.04 6.88
C LEU A 150 1.86 -7.15 6.58
N THR A 151 1.49 -7.93 7.61
CA THR A 151 0.63 -9.11 7.49
C THR A 151 -0.87 -8.80 7.56
N SER A 152 -1.26 -7.65 8.10
CA SER A 152 -2.66 -7.23 8.21
C SER A 152 -2.80 -5.72 8.05
N TYR A 153 -4.00 -5.25 7.77
CA TYR A 153 -4.31 -3.83 7.62
C TYR A 153 -3.91 -3.01 8.86
N GLU A 154 -4.26 -3.51 10.04
CA GLU A 154 -3.98 -2.88 11.32
C GLU A 154 -2.47 -2.75 11.54
N ASN A 155 -1.71 -3.78 11.20
CA ASN A 155 -0.26 -3.77 11.33
C ASN A 155 0.39 -2.76 10.37
N VAL A 156 -0.07 -2.73 9.11
CA VAL A 156 0.42 -1.78 8.09
C VAL A 156 0.17 -0.34 8.54
N LEU A 157 -1.04 -0.04 9.03
CA LEU A 157 -1.37 1.30 9.53
C LEU A 157 -0.71 1.62 10.87
N LYS A 158 -0.46 0.63 11.74
CA LYS A 158 0.31 0.83 12.97
C LYS A 158 1.72 1.30 12.64
N GLY A 159 2.35 0.67 11.65
CA GLY A 159 3.72 0.95 11.23
C GLY A 159 4.76 0.31 12.16
N THR A 160 5.89 1.00 12.33
CA THR A 160 6.96 0.56 13.25
C THR A 160 6.67 0.99 14.68
N ASN A 161 7.46 0.52 15.63
CA ASN A 161 7.45 1.02 17.01
C ASN A 161 7.90 2.49 17.15
N ILE A 162 8.62 3.04 16.16
CA ILE A 162 9.14 4.41 16.17
C ILE A 162 8.20 5.38 15.44
N ARG A 163 7.67 4.97 14.28
CA ARG A 163 6.90 5.86 13.39
C ARG A 163 5.95 5.11 12.44
N LYS A 164 4.97 5.85 11.93
CA LYS A 164 4.11 5.43 10.83
C LYS A 164 4.94 5.24 9.55
N VAL A 165 4.61 4.20 8.79
CA VAL A 165 5.22 3.94 7.47
C VAL A 165 4.29 4.32 6.32
N ILE A 166 2.99 4.37 6.61
CA ILE A 166 1.93 4.88 5.74
C ILE A 166 1.30 6.10 6.41
N VAL A 167 1.18 7.19 5.66
CA VAL A 167 0.41 8.38 6.00
C VAL A 167 -0.78 8.44 5.03
N PRO A 168 -1.98 8.04 5.48
CA PRO A 168 -3.18 8.05 4.64
C PRO A 168 -3.41 9.40 3.95
N GLY A 169 -3.65 9.38 2.64
CA GLY A 169 -3.84 10.55 1.80
C GLY A 169 -2.56 11.27 1.39
N ARG A 170 -1.39 10.83 1.89
CA ARG A 170 -0.09 11.49 1.64
C ARG A 170 0.97 10.46 1.22
N PRO A 171 0.93 9.99 -0.03
CA PRO A 171 1.90 9.02 -0.53
C PRO A 171 3.34 9.55 -0.43
N ASP A 172 3.56 10.84 -0.71
CA ASP A 172 4.91 11.44 -0.67
C ASP A 172 5.46 11.62 0.76
N GLN A 173 4.63 11.46 1.79
CA GLN A 173 5.04 11.45 3.19
C GLN A 173 5.09 10.03 3.77
N SER A 174 4.82 9.02 2.94
CA SER A 174 4.77 7.62 3.33
C SER A 174 6.08 6.93 2.97
N ILE A 175 6.90 6.62 3.97
CA ILE A 175 8.22 6.00 3.77
C ILE A 175 8.13 4.64 3.07
N LEU A 176 7.03 3.90 3.26
CA LEU A 176 6.84 2.65 2.53
C LEU A 176 6.76 2.90 1.01
N VAL A 177 6.05 3.95 0.60
CA VAL A 177 5.92 4.33 -0.82
C VAL A 177 7.28 4.73 -1.38
N ASP A 178 8.00 5.60 -0.68
CA ASP A 178 9.35 6.02 -1.08
C ASP A 178 10.31 4.83 -1.24
N ALA A 179 10.34 3.92 -0.25
CA ALA A 179 11.22 2.77 -0.27
C ALA A 179 10.96 1.79 -1.42
N VAL A 180 9.70 1.61 -1.85
CA VAL A 180 9.39 0.74 -3.00
C VAL A 180 9.56 1.47 -4.34
N ASP A 181 9.35 2.79 -4.39
CA ASP A 181 9.47 3.61 -5.59
C ASP A 181 10.93 3.73 -6.05
N VAL A 182 11.85 3.93 -5.11
CA VAL A 182 13.30 3.95 -5.40
C VAL A 182 13.93 2.55 -5.51
N GLY A 183 13.12 1.49 -5.36
CA GLY A 183 13.58 0.10 -5.44
C GLY A 183 14.46 -0.35 -4.27
N TYR A 184 14.48 0.37 -3.15
CA TYR A 184 15.20 -0.04 -1.94
C TYR A 184 14.56 -1.27 -1.27
N MET A 185 13.23 -1.41 -1.40
CA MET A 185 12.48 -2.60 -0.97
C MET A 185 11.84 -3.31 -2.17
N PRO A 186 11.89 -4.66 -2.21
CA PRO A 186 12.47 -5.57 -1.22
C PRO A 186 14.00 -5.63 -1.26
N LEU A 187 14.63 -5.67 -0.08
CA LEU A 187 16.09 -5.70 0.03
C LEU A 187 16.67 -7.02 -0.51
N GLY A 188 17.65 -6.94 -1.41
CA GLY A 188 18.31 -8.11 -2.00
C GLY A 188 17.44 -8.92 -2.98
N GLY A 189 16.25 -8.43 -3.30
CA GLY A 189 15.36 -8.99 -4.32
C GLY A 189 15.16 -8.03 -5.49
N PRO A 190 14.49 -8.49 -6.57
CA PRO A 190 14.13 -7.58 -7.65
C PRO A 190 13.10 -6.54 -7.15
N PRO A 191 13.18 -5.29 -7.63
CA PRO A 191 12.23 -4.24 -7.28
C PRO A 191 10.80 -4.64 -7.69
N LEU A 192 9.81 -3.99 -7.09
CA LEU A 192 8.42 -4.13 -7.53
C LEU A 192 8.26 -3.63 -8.96
N ASP A 193 7.36 -4.25 -9.71
CA ASP A 193 6.97 -3.68 -11.01
C ASP A 193 6.28 -2.33 -10.79
N ARG A 194 6.43 -1.43 -11.77
CA ARG A 194 5.83 -0.09 -11.74
C ARG A 194 4.34 -0.12 -11.43
N ARG A 195 3.58 -1.08 -11.95
CA ARG A 195 2.14 -1.21 -11.65
C ARG A 195 1.86 -1.51 -10.18
N GLN A 196 2.72 -2.31 -9.54
CA GLN A 196 2.57 -2.64 -8.12
C GLN A 196 2.89 -1.41 -7.24
N VAL A 197 3.93 -0.66 -7.60
CA VAL A 197 4.25 0.61 -6.93
C VAL A 197 3.11 1.61 -7.08
N GLU A 198 2.57 1.77 -8.29
CA GLU A 198 1.44 2.66 -8.57
C GLU A 198 0.17 2.24 -7.81
N LEU A 199 -0.11 0.94 -7.68
CA LEU A 199 -1.23 0.43 -6.88
C LEU A 199 -1.09 0.81 -5.40
N ILE A 200 0.09 0.59 -4.81
CA ILE A 200 0.35 0.97 -3.41
C ILE A 200 0.24 2.49 -3.25
N ARG A 201 0.84 3.27 -4.14
CA ARG A 201 0.79 4.74 -4.13
C ARG A 201 -0.65 5.26 -4.23
N ALA A 202 -1.44 4.70 -5.14
CA ALA A 202 -2.85 5.08 -5.35
C ALA A 202 -3.72 4.70 -4.14
N TRP A 203 -3.50 3.52 -3.56
CA TRP A 203 -4.18 3.11 -2.33
C TRP A 203 -3.89 4.08 -1.18
N VAL A 204 -2.63 4.47 -0.97
CA VAL A 204 -2.28 5.47 0.05
C VAL A 204 -2.92 6.82 -0.25
N ALA A 205 -2.86 7.28 -1.50
CA ALA A 205 -3.47 8.54 -1.93
C ALA A 205 -4.99 8.57 -1.67
N ALA A 206 -5.66 7.43 -1.81
CA ALA A 206 -7.09 7.28 -1.52
C ALA A 206 -7.43 7.23 -0.02
N GLY A 207 -6.45 7.45 0.86
CA GLY A 207 -6.67 7.38 2.31
C GLY A 207 -6.46 5.99 2.89
N ALA A 208 -5.77 5.10 2.17
CA ALA A 208 -5.46 3.75 2.59
C ALA A 208 -6.70 2.97 3.11
N PRO A 209 -7.79 2.86 2.35
CA PRO A 209 -9.03 2.23 2.83
C PRO A 209 -8.88 0.71 3.04
N ASN A 210 -9.62 0.17 4.03
CA ASN A 210 -9.78 -1.27 4.28
C ASN A 210 -11.06 -1.82 3.62
N SER A 211 -11.19 -1.61 2.32
CA SER A 211 -12.35 -2.00 1.51
C SER A 211 -12.07 -3.19 0.61
#